data_AF-A0A821NW07-F1
#
_entry.id   AF-A0A821NW07-F1
#
_cell.length_a   1.000
_cell.length_b   1.000
_cell.length_c   1.000
_cell.angle_alpha   90.00
_cell.angle_beta   90.00
_cell.angle_gamma   90.00
#
_symmetry.space_group_name_H-M   'P 1'
#
loop_
_entity.id
_entity.type
_entity.pdbx_description
1 polymer ?
#
loop_
_entity_poly.entity_id
_entity_poly.type
_entity_poly.pdbx_seq_one_letter_code
_entity_poly.pdbx_strand_id
1 'polypeptide(L)'
;STADTPITRQSSVINEPSRNNQKLSEIELWTEYYRVGTMDAFQLFHKQQFEQAFVEFNDFLTDPADVISLFAPLSADVWLTKSYNELNTFVKQHRHFAEPNDFVGVKFESALHELQRYLTDLRRIFQTVFRRSPDSWLEVQSLVRNQLILKPVRDLLIIVETALLKSYLIDNNNILANALLRNQDNCCLPSEVEKELKKHHRRQELVSFYEKQNRHSEALELITNTETLSTRENILNYLSKLDDNQLTLIFKYIEPMIKSALEEKNNENILHDILILFVGESTPISPSSMDMSNIGTIKLNPIEVYGFLKDINQDFAIKYLETICLKPELGSKQRDIHNRLVYAYCDRIKQLSNEFKPMIKAKQQKVKSDQQQIYEGIFYFINTRKKIYKRG
;
A
#
# COMPACT_ATOMS: atom_id res chain seq x y z
N SER A 1 -7.61 65.30 -74.03
CA SER A 1 -8.26 64.50 -75.07
C SER A 1 -8.04 63.04 -74.73
N THR A 2 -9.13 62.29 -74.52
CA THR A 2 -9.31 60.83 -74.75
C THR A 2 -8.26 59.90 -74.12
N ALA A 3 -8.51 59.27 -72.96
CA ALA A 3 -9.31 58.05 -72.75
C ALA A 3 -8.76 56.83 -73.53
N ASP A 4 -8.22 55.82 -72.83
CA ASP A 4 -8.81 54.47 -72.76
C ASP A 4 -7.96 53.43 -71.98
N THR A 5 -8.66 52.79 -71.04
CA THR A 5 -8.57 51.46 -70.39
C THR A 5 -7.27 50.61 -70.26
N PRO A 6 -7.07 49.91 -69.10
CA PRO A 6 -5.98 48.96 -68.82
C PRO A 6 -6.39 47.49 -69.07
N ILE A 7 -5.48 46.52 -68.76
CA ILE A 7 -5.58 45.02 -68.81
C ILE A 7 -4.76 44.47 -70.00
N THR A 8 -3.73 43.61 -69.93
CA THR A 8 -3.17 42.64 -68.97
C THR A 8 -1.69 42.41 -69.35
N ARG A 9 -0.80 42.06 -68.40
CA ARG A 9 0.13 40.90 -68.53
C ARG A 9 0.96 40.68 -67.27
N GLN A 10 0.52 39.67 -66.51
CA GLN A 10 1.30 38.62 -65.85
C GLN A 10 2.53 39.04 -65.02
N SER A 11 2.30 39.12 -63.71
CA SER A 11 3.28 38.84 -62.67
C SER A 11 3.63 37.34 -62.67
N SER A 12 4.84 36.99 -63.13
CA SER A 12 5.46 35.70 -62.85
C SER A 12 6.10 35.75 -61.47
N VAL A 13 5.35 35.32 -60.47
CA VAL A 13 5.90 34.92 -59.17
C VAL A 13 6.68 33.63 -59.41
N ILE A 14 8.01 33.71 -59.36
CA ILE A 14 8.88 32.53 -59.32
C ILE A 14 8.68 31.92 -57.94
N ASN A 15 8.00 30.76 -57.92
CA ASN A 15 7.98 29.84 -56.79
C ASN A 15 9.42 29.56 -56.33
N GLU A 16 9.68 29.62 -55.03
CA GLU A 16 10.78 28.90 -54.37
C GLU A 16 10.24 27.54 -53.88
N PRO A 17 10.42 26.41 -54.59
CA PRO A 17 10.05 25.07 -54.12
C PRO A 17 11.25 24.30 -53.53
N SER A 18 12.46 24.86 -53.54
CA SER A 18 13.69 24.06 -53.48
C SER A 18 14.10 23.66 -52.05
N ARG A 19 13.89 24.53 -51.05
CA ARG A 19 14.34 24.28 -49.66
C ARG A 19 13.42 23.36 -48.87
N ASN A 20 12.10 23.45 -49.10
CA ASN A 20 11.12 22.60 -48.39
C ASN A 20 11.09 21.17 -48.96
N ASN A 21 11.28 21.00 -50.26
CA ASN A 21 11.31 19.68 -50.89
C ASN A 21 12.58 18.88 -50.54
N GLN A 22 13.74 19.54 -50.39
CA GLN A 22 14.97 18.88 -49.90
C GLN A 22 14.83 18.42 -48.45
N LYS A 23 14.28 19.25 -47.56
CA LYS A 23 14.04 18.86 -46.15
C LYS A 23 13.03 17.71 -46.02
N LEU A 24 11.97 17.69 -46.84
CA LEU A 24 11.04 16.56 -46.87
C LEU A 24 11.76 15.27 -47.30
N SER A 25 12.61 15.33 -48.33
CA SER A 25 13.36 14.14 -48.80
C SER A 25 14.37 13.61 -47.78
N GLU A 26 15.00 14.48 -46.99
CA GLU A 26 15.89 14.07 -45.91
C GLU A 26 15.12 13.39 -44.77
N ILE A 27 13.97 13.93 -44.36
CA ILE A 27 13.11 13.34 -43.34
C ILE A 27 12.59 11.96 -43.78
N GLU A 28 12.18 11.82 -45.04
CA GLU A 28 11.75 10.55 -45.62
C GLU A 28 12.89 9.51 -45.62
N LEU A 29 14.12 9.94 -45.94
CA LEU A 29 15.29 9.07 -45.96
C LEU A 29 15.69 8.61 -44.55
N TRP A 30 15.67 9.50 -43.56
CA TRP A 30 15.87 9.12 -42.16
C TRP A 30 14.78 8.17 -41.69
N THR A 31 13.52 8.46 -41.98
CA THR A 31 12.38 7.60 -41.62
C THR A 31 12.54 6.19 -42.19
N GLU A 32 13.01 6.08 -43.44
CA GLU A 32 13.25 4.80 -44.08
C GLU A 32 14.48 4.07 -43.50
N TYR A 33 15.56 4.79 -43.20
CA TYR A 33 16.73 4.24 -42.51
C TYR A 33 16.36 3.64 -41.15
N TYR A 34 15.63 4.41 -40.34
CA TYR A 34 15.08 3.98 -39.07
C TYR A 34 14.15 2.77 -39.25
N ARG A 35 13.28 2.76 -40.28
CA ARG A 35 12.36 1.65 -40.56
C ARG A 35 13.10 0.34 -40.83
N VAL A 36 14.09 0.37 -41.72
CA VAL A 36 14.88 -0.82 -42.08
C VAL A 36 15.63 -1.35 -40.87
N GLY A 37 16.28 -0.45 -40.12
CA GLY A 37 16.99 -0.79 -38.89
C GLY A 37 16.13 -1.48 -37.84
N THR A 38 14.95 -0.92 -37.55
CA THR A 38 13.99 -1.55 -36.64
C THR A 38 13.55 -2.93 -37.14
N MET A 39 13.24 -3.07 -38.43
CA MET A 39 12.84 -4.37 -39.01
C MET A 39 13.94 -5.42 -38.88
N ASP A 40 15.20 -5.04 -39.11
CA ASP A 40 16.35 -5.92 -38.96
C ASP A 40 16.52 -6.38 -37.50
N ALA A 41 16.33 -5.48 -36.53
CA ALA A 41 16.32 -5.82 -35.11
C ALA A 41 15.27 -6.89 -34.77
N PHE A 42 14.03 -6.75 -35.28
CA PHE A 42 12.99 -7.76 -35.09
C PHE A 42 13.34 -9.10 -35.77
N GLN A 43 13.96 -9.07 -36.96
CA GLN A 43 14.41 -10.30 -37.61
C GLN A 43 15.52 -11.00 -36.81
N LEU A 44 16.47 -10.25 -36.26
CA LEU A 44 17.52 -10.79 -35.38
C LEU A 44 16.91 -11.44 -34.12
N PHE A 45 15.87 -10.81 -33.56
CA PHE A 45 15.14 -11.34 -32.42
C PHE A 45 14.47 -12.69 -32.75
N HIS A 46 13.81 -12.80 -33.91
CA HIS A 46 13.22 -14.06 -34.39
C HIS A 46 14.25 -15.15 -34.67
N LYS A 47 15.45 -14.75 -35.12
CA LYS A 47 16.62 -15.64 -35.27
C LYS A 47 17.28 -16.04 -33.94
N GLN A 48 16.73 -15.61 -32.80
CA GLN A 48 17.24 -15.87 -31.44
C GLN A 48 18.62 -15.24 -31.18
N GLN A 49 18.99 -14.22 -31.95
CA GLN A 49 20.20 -13.43 -31.74
C GLN A 49 19.85 -12.24 -30.82
N PHE A 50 19.47 -12.55 -29.57
CA PHE A 50 18.88 -11.57 -28.66
C PHE A 50 19.81 -10.38 -28.37
N GLU A 51 21.08 -10.64 -28.06
CA GLU A 51 22.05 -9.58 -27.74
C GLU A 51 22.17 -8.57 -28.90
N GLN A 52 22.32 -9.05 -30.14
CA GLN A 52 22.41 -8.20 -31.33
C GLN A 52 21.09 -7.47 -31.60
N ALA A 53 19.96 -8.14 -31.43
CA ALA A 53 18.65 -7.53 -31.61
C ALA A 53 18.42 -6.36 -30.63
N PHE A 54 18.81 -6.51 -29.36
CA PHE A 54 18.63 -5.45 -28.35
C PHE A 54 19.60 -4.27 -28.51
N VAL A 55 20.79 -4.50 -29.08
CA VAL A 55 21.68 -3.40 -29.51
C VAL A 55 20.98 -2.56 -30.58
N GLU A 56 20.47 -3.20 -31.63
CA GLU A 56 19.77 -2.51 -32.72
C GLU A 56 18.48 -1.82 -32.22
N PHE A 57 17.71 -2.45 -31.32
CA PHE A 57 16.53 -1.81 -30.71
C PHE A 57 16.86 -0.52 -29.96
N ASN A 58 18.01 -0.47 -29.29
CA ASN A 58 18.48 0.70 -28.58
C ASN A 58 19.02 1.77 -29.52
N ASP A 59 19.80 1.38 -30.53
CA ASP A 59 20.39 2.29 -31.52
C ASP A 59 19.32 2.99 -32.38
N PHE A 60 18.24 2.29 -32.71
CA PHE A 60 17.10 2.84 -33.45
C PHE A 60 15.99 3.41 -32.56
N LEU A 61 16.17 3.49 -31.24
CA LEU A 61 15.16 4.02 -30.29
C LEU A 61 13.75 3.44 -30.53
N THR A 62 13.70 2.13 -30.74
CA THR A 62 12.44 1.42 -30.99
C THR A 62 11.52 1.63 -29.79
N ASP A 63 10.23 1.86 -30.04
CA ASP A 63 9.23 2.09 -28.99
C ASP A 63 9.27 0.89 -28.02
N PRO A 64 9.53 1.12 -26.71
CA PRO A 64 9.63 0.04 -25.74
C PRO A 64 8.35 -0.81 -25.71
N ALA A 65 7.18 -0.24 -26.00
CA ALA A 65 5.94 -1.00 -26.05
C ALA A 65 5.95 -2.06 -27.17
N ASP A 66 6.55 -1.76 -28.32
CA ASP A 66 6.65 -2.69 -29.45
C ASP A 66 7.60 -3.84 -29.10
N VAL A 67 8.74 -3.53 -28.46
CA VAL A 67 9.71 -4.54 -28.00
C VAL A 67 9.11 -5.42 -26.88
N ILE A 68 8.45 -4.82 -25.88
CA ILE A 68 7.77 -5.56 -24.80
C ILE A 68 6.69 -6.48 -25.36
N SER A 69 6.03 -6.08 -26.46
CA SER A 69 4.95 -6.86 -27.06
C SER A 69 5.39 -8.21 -27.65
N LEU A 70 6.69 -8.40 -27.89
CA LEU A 70 7.26 -9.68 -28.32
C LEU A 70 7.16 -10.77 -27.25
N PHE A 71 7.01 -10.38 -25.99
CA PHE A 71 6.96 -11.29 -24.86
C PHE A 71 5.51 -11.55 -24.47
N ALA A 72 4.98 -12.74 -24.80
CA ALA A 72 3.60 -13.17 -24.49
C ALA A 72 3.18 -12.86 -23.03
N PRO A 73 3.97 -13.22 -22.00
CA PRO A 73 3.60 -12.96 -20.60
C PRO A 73 3.48 -11.48 -20.22
N LEU A 74 4.13 -10.58 -20.96
CA LEU A 74 4.09 -9.14 -20.73
C LEU A 74 3.03 -8.44 -21.59
N SER A 75 2.81 -8.96 -22.80
CA SER A 75 1.97 -8.38 -23.85
C SER A 75 0.46 -8.65 -23.72
N ALA A 76 0.06 -9.70 -23.00
CA ALA A 76 -1.34 -10.15 -22.90
C ALA A 76 -2.26 -9.20 -22.11
N ASP A 77 -1.70 -8.15 -21.49
CA ASP A 77 -2.45 -7.33 -20.56
C ASP A 77 -2.92 -5.98 -21.14
N VAL A 78 -4.15 -5.63 -20.76
CA VAL A 78 -4.90 -4.43 -21.15
C VAL A 78 -4.15 -3.12 -20.86
N TRP A 79 -3.13 -3.09 -20.00
CA TRP A 79 -2.40 -1.85 -19.64
C TRP A 79 -1.52 -1.33 -20.78
N LEU A 80 -0.79 -2.22 -21.47
CA LEU A 80 -0.05 -1.85 -22.67
C LEU A 80 -1.03 -1.30 -23.69
N THR A 81 -2.15 -2.00 -23.88
CA THR A 81 -3.21 -1.58 -24.80
C THR A 81 -3.87 -0.27 -24.36
N LYS A 82 -4.12 0.02 -23.08
CA LYS A 82 -4.71 1.29 -22.61
C LYS A 82 -3.78 2.48 -22.79
N SER A 83 -2.49 2.34 -22.49
CA SER A 83 -1.48 3.36 -22.85
C SER A 83 -1.32 3.51 -24.36
N TYR A 84 -1.74 2.51 -25.14
CA TYR A 84 -1.70 2.49 -26.61
C TYR A 84 -3.06 2.70 -27.28
N ASN A 85 -4.20 2.78 -26.57
CA ASN A 85 -5.54 2.64 -27.18
C ASN A 85 -6.06 3.94 -27.82
N GLU A 86 -5.28 5.01 -27.72
CA GLU A 86 -5.38 6.13 -28.67
C GLU A 86 -4.82 5.74 -30.06
N LEU A 87 -4.12 4.61 -30.18
CA LEU A 87 -3.71 3.94 -31.42
C LEU A 87 -4.54 2.66 -31.70
N ASN A 88 -5.82 2.86 -32.07
CA ASN A 88 -6.60 2.13 -33.09
C ASN A 88 -6.63 0.58 -33.17
N THR A 89 -7.85 0.09 -33.42
CA THR A 89 -8.27 -1.21 -34.00
C THR A 89 -7.42 -1.68 -35.21
N PHE A 90 -6.73 -0.76 -35.86
CA PHE A 90 -5.81 -0.96 -36.98
C PHE A 90 -4.50 -1.66 -36.59
N VAL A 91 -4.00 -1.47 -35.36
CA VAL A 91 -2.79 -2.14 -34.83
C VAL A 91 -2.99 -3.65 -34.75
N LYS A 92 -4.22 -4.11 -34.47
CA LYS A 92 -4.57 -5.55 -34.52
C LYS A 92 -4.57 -6.13 -35.94
N GLN A 93 -4.83 -5.31 -36.95
CA GLN A 93 -4.95 -5.73 -38.36
C GLN A 93 -3.60 -5.72 -39.11
N HIS A 94 -2.63 -4.91 -38.66
CA HIS A 94 -1.35 -4.70 -39.37
C HIS A 94 -0.11 -5.13 -38.56
N ARG A 95 -0.28 -5.79 -37.40
CA ARG A 95 0.80 -6.58 -36.77
C ARG A 95 1.08 -7.81 -37.64
N HIS A 96 2.03 -7.71 -38.56
CA HIS A 96 2.49 -8.85 -39.35
C HIS A 96 3.90 -9.34 -39.01
N PHE A 97 4.56 -8.80 -37.98
CA PHE A 97 5.95 -9.18 -37.68
C PHE A 97 6.26 -9.50 -36.21
N ALA A 98 5.34 -9.30 -35.27
CA ALA A 98 5.55 -9.62 -33.86
C ALA A 98 4.36 -10.44 -33.35
N GLU A 99 4.26 -11.70 -33.77
CA GLU A 99 3.54 -12.68 -32.97
C GLU A 99 4.33 -12.86 -31.66
N PRO A 100 3.66 -12.89 -30.50
CA PRO A 100 4.32 -13.25 -29.26
C PRO A 100 5.01 -14.59 -29.47
N ASN A 101 6.34 -14.62 -29.37
CA ASN A 101 7.03 -15.87 -29.61
C ASN A 101 6.77 -16.81 -28.43
N ASP A 102 6.27 -18.01 -28.73
CA ASP A 102 6.09 -19.13 -27.78
C ASP A 102 7.43 -19.76 -27.39
N PHE A 103 8.48 -18.95 -27.17
CA PHE A 103 9.73 -19.47 -26.64
C PHE A 103 9.47 -19.98 -25.21
N VAL A 104 9.78 -21.24 -24.96
CA VAL A 104 9.67 -21.88 -23.63
C VAL A 104 11.05 -22.31 -23.15
N GLY A 105 11.30 -22.16 -21.85
CA GLY A 105 12.55 -22.60 -21.20
C GLY A 105 13.72 -21.64 -21.38
N VAL A 106 14.93 -22.18 -21.54
CA VAL A 106 16.21 -21.43 -21.49
C VAL A 106 16.28 -20.26 -22.48
N LYS A 107 15.66 -20.39 -23.65
CA LYS A 107 15.65 -19.32 -24.66
C LYS A 107 14.79 -18.13 -24.23
N PHE A 108 13.70 -18.39 -23.51
CA PHE A 108 12.86 -17.34 -22.94
C PHE A 108 13.59 -16.62 -21.82
N GLU A 109 14.27 -17.35 -20.94
CA GLU A 109 15.06 -16.76 -19.85
C GLU A 109 16.19 -15.86 -20.39
N SER A 110 16.92 -16.34 -21.41
CA SER A 110 17.97 -15.54 -22.06
C SER A 110 17.40 -14.27 -22.73
N ALA A 111 16.29 -14.39 -23.45
CA ALA A 111 15.63 -13.23 -24.05
C ALA A 111 15.08 -12.25 -22.99
N LEU A 112 14.56 -12.78 -21.88
CA LEU A 112 14.02 -11.99 -20.77
C LEU A 112 15.13 -11.21 -20.05
N HIS A 113 16.31 -11.81 -19.88
CA HIS A 113 17.46 -11.14 -19.29
C HIS A 113 17.98 -9.99 -20.17
N GLU A 114 18.05 -10.19 -21.49
CA GLU A 114 18.40 -9.10 -22.41
C GLU A 114 17.34 -8.00 -22.45
N LEU A 115 16.05 -8.36 -22.33
CA LEU A 115 14.96 -7.39 -22.16
C LEU A 115 15.13 -6.58 -20.87
N GLN A 116 15.42 -7.24 -19.74
CA GLN A 116 15.65 -6.56 -18.45
C GLN A 116 16.81 -5.56 -18.55
N ARG A 117 17.88 -5.93 -19.25
CA ARG A 117 19.04 -5.04 -19.49
C ARG A 117 18.63 -3.83 -20.34
N TYR A 118 17.99 -4.07 -21.48
CA TYR A 118 17.47 -3.01 -22.36
C TYR A 118 16.54 -2.04 -21.62
N LEU A 119 15.56 -2.56 -20.89
CA LEU A 119 14.63 -1.74 -20.13
C LEU A 119 15.31 -0.97 -19.00
N THR A 120 16.36 -1.53 -18.37
CA THR A 120 17.14 -0.85 -17.34
C THR A 120 17.94 0.32 -17.93
N ASP A 121 18.52 0.15 -19.11
CA ASP A 121 19.21 1.23 -19.82
C ASP A 121 18.25 2.34 -20.23
N LEU A 122 17.08 2.00 -20.80
CA LEU A 122 16.03 2.96 -21.09
C LEU A 122 15.55 3.69 -19.84
N ARG A 123 15.33 2.98 -18.74
CA ARG A 123 14.94 3.56 -17.46
C ARG A 123 15.96 4.61 -17.02
N ARG A 124 17.25 4.32 -17.11
CA ARG A 124 18.31 5.29 -16.75
C ARG A 124 18.23 6.55 -17.61
N ILE A 125 18.04 6.40 -18.92
CA ILE A 125 17.92 7.52 -19.86
C ILE A 125 16.67 8.35 -19.52
N PHE A 126 15.50 7.71 -19.45
CA PHE A 126 14.22 8.38 -19.22
C PHE A 126 14.16 9.03 -17.84
N GLN A 127 14.69 8.39 -16.80
CA GLN A 127 14.76 9.00 -15.46
C GLN A 127 15.68 10.21 -15.43
N THR A 128 16.80 10.17 -16.15
CA THR A 128 17.72 11.32 -16.25
C THR A 128 17.02 12.51 -16.92
N VAL A 129 16.25 12.26 -17.97
CA VAL A 129 15.47 13.30 -18.65
C VAL A 129 14.32 13.80 -17.76
N PHE A 130 13.56 12.88 -17.17
CA PHE A 130 12.41 13.20 -16.30
C PHE A 130 12.79 14.05 -15.09
N ARG A 131 13.92 13.73 -14.42
CA ARG A 131 14.42 14.52 -13.29
C ARG A 131 14.86 15.92 -13.67
N ARG A 132 15.32 16.12 -14.91
CA ARG A 132 15.70 17.44 -15.42
C ARG A 132 14.49 18.23 -15.90
N SER A 133 13.52 17.56 -16.52
CA SER A 133 12.35 18.18 -17.13
C SER A 133 11.19 17.17 -17.18
N PRO A 134 10.29 17.19 -16.19
CA PRO A 134 9.17 16.24 -16.09
C PRO A 134 8.19 16.30 -17.28
N ASP A 135 8.02 17.49 -17.86
CA ASP A 135 7.15 17.75 -19.02
C ASP A 135 7.85 17.54 -20.37
N SER A 136 9.06 16.96 -20.35
CA SER A 136 9.82 16.69 -21.57
C SER A 136 9.19 15.57 -22.40
N TRP A 137 9.41 15.65 -23.70
CA TRP A 137 8.96 14.69 -24.70
C TRP A 137 10.18 14.04 -25.35
N LEU A 138 10.09 12.75 -25.65
CA LEU A 138 11.12 12.04 -26.39
C LEU A 138 10.58 11.52 -27.71
N GLU A 139 11.40 11.64 -28.73
CA GLU A 139 11.19 11.01 -30.02
C GLU A 139 11.49 9.51 -29.88
N VAL A 140 10.49 8.69 -30.19
CA VAL A 140 10.59 7.23 -30.21
C VAL A 140 9.93 6.70 -31.48
N GLN A 141 10.41 5.55 -31.97
CA GLN A 141 9.93 5.02 -33.25
C GLN A 141 8.92 3.88 -33.05
N SER A 142 7.73 3.98 -33.65
CA SER A 142 6.75 2.89 -33.64
C SER A 142 6.82 2.04 -34.92
N LEU A 143 6.89 0.72 -34.74
CA LEU A 143 6.89 -0.26 -35.84
C LEU A 143 5.55 -0.25 -36.61
N VAL A 144 4.43 -0.01 -35.92
CA VAL A 144 3.10 -0.13 -36.52
C VAL A 144 2.81 1.01 -37.51
N ARG A 145 3.51 2.13 -37.37
CA ARG A 145 3.30 3.33 -38.21
C ARG A 145 4.54 3.77 -38.97
N ASN A 146 5.70 3.16 -38.73
CA ASN A 146 6.99 3.57 -39.29
C ASN A 146 7.21 5.09 -39.17
N GLN A 147 6.79 5.66 -38.04
CA GLN A 147 6.81 7.09 -37.78
C GLN A 147 7.51 7.35 -36.45
N LEU A 148 8.28 8.44 -36.41
CA LEU A 148 8.77 9.02 -35.17
C LEU A 148 7.59 9.66 -34.43
N ILE A 149 7.35 9.21 -33.21
CA ILE A 149 6.27 9.68 -32.34
C ILE A 149 6.89 10.36 -31.14
N LEU A 150 6.42 11.57 -30.84
CA LEU A 150 6.74 12.24 -29.58
C LEU A 150 5.87 11.66 -28.47
N LYS A 151 6.50 11.13 -27.41
CA LYS A 151 5.80 10.67 -26.22
C LYS A 151 6.29 11.41 -24.97
N PRO A 152 5.40 11.67 -24.00
CA PRO A 152 5.83 12.20 -22.71
C PRO A 152 6.80 11.23 -22.05
N VAL A 153 7.89 11.74 -21.50
CA VAL A 153 8.89 10.91 -20.80
C VAL A 153 8.25 10.12 -19.65
N ARG A 154 7.25 10.72 -19.00
CA ARG A 154 6.49 10.07 -17.92
C ARG A 154 5.77 8.81 -18.39
N ASP A 155 5.14 8.83 -19.57
CA ASP A 155 4.40 7.69 -20.09
C ASP A 155 5.34 6.56 -20.50
N LEU A 156 6.50 6.92 -21.08
CA LEU A 156 7.57 5.97 -21.37
C LEU A 156 8.12 5.33 -20.08
N LEU A 157 8.29 6.11 -19.00
CA LEU A 157 8.70 5.58 -17.69
C LEU A 157 7.67 4.63 -17.08
N ILE A 158 6.37 4.97 -17.15
CA ILE A 158 5.30 4.08 -16.68
C ILE A 158 5.39 2.73 -17.41
N ILE A 159 5.58 2.76 -18.74
CA ILE A 159 5.67 1.54 -19.55
C ILE A 159 6.90 0.71 -19.17
N VAL A 160 8.08 1.34 -19.15
CA VAL A 160 9.35 0.67 -18.85
C VAL A 160 9.37 0.12 -17.44
N GLU A 161 8.98 0.89 -16.43
CA GLU A 161 9.03 0.43 -15.03
C GLU A 161 7.98 -0.64 -14.73
N THR A 162 6.78 -0.56 -15.32
CA THR A 162 5.76 -1.61 -15.18
C THR A 162 6.23 -2.91 -15.85
N ALA A 163 6.85 -2.83 -17.04
CA ALA A 163 7.39 -4.00 -17.72
C ALA A 163 8.59 -4.61 -16.96
N LEU A 164 9.49 -3.78 -16.42
CA LEU A 164 10.59 -4.23 -15.58
C LEU A 164 10.09 -5.00 -14.36
N LEU A 165 9.13 -4.44 -13.63
CA LEU A 165 8.56 -5.12 -12.47
C LEU A 165 8.00 -6.50 -12.84
N LYS A 166 7.22 -6.58 -13.93
CA LYS A 166 6.66 -7.85 -14.41
C LYS A 166 7.76 -8.83 -14.81
N SER A 167 8.78 -8.37 -15.53
CA SER A 167 9.91 -9.21 -15.94
C SER A 167 10.68 -9.77 -14.75
N TYR A 168 10.86 -8.99 -13.67
CA TYR A 168 11.50 -9.47 -12.44
C TYR A 168 10.63 -10.46 -11.66
N LEU A 169 9.30 -10.28 -11.66
CA LEU A 169 8.37 -11.21 -11.02
C LEU A 169 8.30 -12.55 -11.77
N ILE A 170 8.35 -12.52 -13.11
CA ILE A 170 8.42 -13.73 -13.96
C ILE A 170 9.70 -14.52 -13.67
N ASP A 171 10.84 -13.83 -13.58
CA ASP A 171 12.15 -14.42 -13.29
C ASP A 171 12.37 -14.77 -11.80
N ASN A 172 11.35 -14.59 -10.95
CA ASN A 172 11.42 -14.74 -9.49
C ASN A 172 12.56 -13.92 -8.82
N ASN A 173 13.02 -12.84 -9.46
CA ASN A 173 14.08 -11.99 -8.95
C ASN A 173 13.56 -10.98 -7.92
N ASN A 174 13.32 -11.48 -6.71
CA ASN A 174 12.68 -10.72 -5.63
C ASN A 174 13.50 -9.50 -5.17
N ILE A 175 14.84 -9.56 -5.29
CA ILE A 175 15.72 -8.47 -4.85
C ILE A 175 15.50 -7.24 -5.72
N LEU A 176 15.49 -7.42 -7.05
CA LEU A 176 15.31 -6.33 -8.00
C LEU A 176 13.87 -5.81 -8.02
N ALA A 177 12.87 -6.70 -7.95
CA ALA A 177 11.47 -6.32 -7.81
C ALA A 177 11.26 -5.44 -6.55
N ASN A 178 11.82 -5.85 -5.41
CA ASN A 178 11.72 -5.09 -4.17
C ASN A 178 12.51 -3.79 -4.20
N ALA A 179 13.68 -3.75 -4.84
CA ALA A 179 14.43 -2.51 -5.04
C ALA A 179 13.63 -1.49 -5.87
N LEU A 180 12.94 -1.95 -6.91
CA LEU A 180 12.11 -1.11 -7.77
C LEU A 180 10.87 -0.60 -7.01
N LEU A 181 10.17 -1.47 -6.27
CA LEU A 181 9.01 -1.08 -5.45
C LEU A 181 9.39 -0.14 -4.29
N ARG A 182 10.60 -0.27 -3.72
CA ARG A 182 11.07 0.61 -2.65
C ARG A 182 11.45 2.01 -3.13
N ASN A 183 11.79 2.18 -4.39
CA ASN A 183 12.12 3.48 -4.96
C ASN A 183 10.94 4.46 -4.81
N GLN A 184 11.23 5.70 -4.40
CA GLN A 184 10.22 6.74 -4.19
C GLN A 184 9.74 7.36 -5.52
N ASP A 185 10.61 7.37 -6.54
CA ASP A 185 10.32 7.93 -7.87
C ASP A 185 9.73 6.88 -8.83
N ASN A 186 9.19 5.77 -8.31
CA ASN A 186 8.64 4.71 -9.14
C ASN A 186 7.34 5.17 -9.83
N CYS A 187 7.32 5.10 -11.15
CA CYS A 187 6.20 5.41 -12.04
C CYS A 187 5.41 4.16 -12.45
N CYS A 188 5.65 2.98 -11.88
CA CYS A 188 4.84 1.79 -12.17
C CYS A 188 3.33 2.08 -12.08
N LEU A 189 2.56 1.50 -13.00
CA LEU A 189 1.12 1.65 -13.02
C LEU A 189 0.48 0.93 -11.82
N PRO A 190 -0.23 1.64 -10.91
CA PRO A 190 -0.68 1.03 -9.66
C PRO A 190 -1.57 -0.21 -9.79
N SER A 191 -2.49 -0.18 -10.76
CA SER A 191 -3.41 -1.29 -11.00
C SER A 191 -2.69 -2.56 -11.45
N GLU A 192 -1.60 -2.43 -12.20
CA GLU A 192 -0.84 -3.57 -12.70
C GLU A 192 0.12 -4.13 -11.66
N VAL A 193 0.71 -3.27 -10.83
CA VAL A 193 1.51 -3.71 -9.67
C VAL A 193 0.65 -4.58 -8.76
N GLU A 194 -0.56 -4.11 -8.41
CA GLU A 194 -1.49 -4.86 -7.58
C GLU A 194 -1.86 -6.22 -8.20
N LYS A 195 -2.17 -6.25 -9.49
CA LYS A 195 -2.51 -7.47 -10.22
C LYS A 195 -1.36 -8.48 -10.24
N GLU A 196 -0.14 -8.05 -10.57
CA GLU A 196 1.01 -8.95 -10.69
C GLU A 196 1.44 -9.49 -9.32
N LEU A 197 1.44 -8.65 -8.29
CA LEU A 197 1.75 -9.08 -6.92
C LEU A 197 0.74 -10.11 -6.39
N LYS A 198 -0.55 -9.94 -6.68
CA LYS A 198 -1.59 -10.94 -6.36
C LYS A 198 -1.36 -12.26 -7.07
N LYS A 199 -1.05 -12.21 -8.38
CA LYS A 199 -0.79 -13.38 -9.24
C LYS A 199 0.42 -14.18 -8.77
N HIS A 200 1.51 -13.52 -8.37
CA HIS A 200 2.72 -14.17 -7.85
C HIS A 200 2.67 -14.47 -6.34
N HIS A 201 1.51 -14.26 -5.68
CA HIS A 201 1.32 -14.45 -4.25
C HIS A 201 2.32 -13.66 -3.37
N ARG A 202 2.81 -12.52 -3.85
CA ARG A 202 3.76 -11.62 -3.19
C ARG A 202 3.03 -10.65 -2.27
N ARG A 203 2.52 -11.21 -1.16
CA ARG A 203 1.60 -10.52 -0.25
C ARG A 203 2.28 -9.47 0.63
N GLN A 204 3.51 -9.70 1.08
CA GLN A 204 4.25 -8.73 1.91
C GLN A 204 4.58 -7.48 1.11
N GLU A 205 5.04 -7.65 -0.14
CA GLU A 205 5.30 -6.57 -1.07
C GLU A 205 4.04 -5.77 -1.38
N LEU A 206 2.89 -6.45 -1.50
CA LEU A 206 1.60 -5.80 -1.71
C LEU A 206 1.13 -4.98 -0.50
N VAL A 207 1.39 -5.44 0.72
CA VAL A 207 1.15 -4.65 1.94
C VAL A 207 2.00 -3.38 1.93
N SER A 208 3.30 -3.49 1.66
CA SER A 208 4.19 -2.32 1.55
C SER A 208 3.78 -1.37 0.43
N PHE A 209 3.24 -1.90 -0.67
CA PHE A 209 2.72 -1.12 -1.77
C PHE A 209 1.47 -0.32 -1.39
N TYR A 210 0.51 -0.94 -0.71
CA TYR A 210 -0.67 -0.24 -0.19
C TYR A 210 -0.32 0.79 0.89
N GLU A 211 0.67 0.50 1.75
CA GLU A 211 1.22 1.44 2.74
C GLU A 211 1.69 2.73 2.05
N LYS A 212 2.46 2.62 0.97
CA LYS A 212 2.93 3.78 0.19
C LYS A 212 1.82 4.58 -0.49
N GLN A 213 0.68 3.95 -0.80
CA GLN A 213 -0.46 4.60 -1.44
C GLN A 213 -1.47 5.17 -0.44
N ASN A 214 -1.20 5.11 0.87
CA ASN A 214 -2.15 5.42 1.94
C ASN A 214 -3.45 4.59 1.87
N ARG A 215 -3.42 3.40 1.23
CA ARG A 215 -4.55 2.45 1.12
C ARG A 215 -4.54 1.48 2.30
N HIS A 216 -4.55 2.02 3.52
CA HIS A 216 -4.35 1.24 4.75
C HIS A 216 -5.47 0.23 5.04
N SER A 217 -6.71 0.53 4.64
CA SER A 217 -7.86 -0.38 4.82
C SER A 217 -7.66 -1.70 4.08
N GLU A 218 -7.22 -1.62 2.83
CA GLU A 218 -6.99 -2.77 1.95
C GLU A 218 -5.75 -3.56 2.39
N ALA A 219 -4.73 -2.87 2.92
CA ALA A 219 -3.56 -3.51 3.52
C ALA A 219 -3.93 -4.35 4.74
N LEU A 220 -4.68 -3.79 5.68
CA LEU A 220 -5.10 -4.51 6.89
C LEU A 220 -6.06 -5.66 6.60
N GLU A 221 -6.95 -5.49 5.62
CA GLU A 221 -7.82 -6.57 5.16
C GLU A 221 -6.99 -7.73 4.58
N LEU A 222 -5.97 -7.41 3.77
CA LEU A 222 -5.08 -8.41 3.21
C LEU A 222 -4.25 -9.14 4.28
N ILE A 223 -3.76 -8.43 5.30
CA ILE A 223 -3.04 -9.03 6.44
C ILE A 223 -3.97 -9.99 7.21
N THR A 224 -5.20 -9.56 7.50
CA THR A 224 -6.17 -10.32 8.29
C THR A 224 -6.68 -11.56 7.55
N ASN A 225 -6.90 -11.46 6.23
CA ASN A 225 -7.43 -12.56 5.42
C ASN A 225 -6.37 -13.60 5.02
N THR A 226 -5.10 -13.37 5.31
CA THR A 226 -4.01 -14.27 4.91
C THR A 226 -3.54 -15.09 6.11
N GLU A 227 -3.77 -16.39 6.14
CA GLU A 227 -3.38 -17.28 7.26
C GLU A 227 -1.91 -17.15 7.68
N THR A 228 -0.99 -16.93 6.72
CA THR A 228 0.46 -16.77 6.98
C THR A 228 0.84 -15.40 7.52
N LEU A 229 0.05 -14.36 7.27
CA LEU A 229 0.33 -12.98 7.71
C LEU A 229 -0.61 -12.52 8.84
N SER A 230 -1.70 -13.23 9.08
CA SER A 230 -2.71 -12.98 10.12
C SER A 230 -2.17 -13.33 11.52
N THR A 231 -0.88 -13.11 11.76
CA THR A 231 -0.33 -13.11 13.10
C THR A 231 -0.66 -11.77 13.76
N ARG A 232 -0.96 -11.84 15.06
CA ARG A 232 -1.32 -10.67 15.87
C ARG A 232 -0.20 -9.61 15.83
N GLU A 233 1.04 -10.07 15.87
CA GLU A 233 2.25 -9.24 15.78
C GLU A 233 2.30 -8.43 14.48
N ASN A 234 1.93 -9.01 13.33
CA ASN A 234 1.93 -8.29 12.06
C ASN A 234 0.86 -7.21 11.99
N ILE A 235 -0.33 -7.47 12.56
CA ILE A 235 -1.40 -6.48 12.62
C ILE A 235 -0.98 -5.33 13.52
N LEU A 236 -0.48 -5.62 14.73
CA LEU A 236 0.01 -4.58 15.65
C LEU A 236 1.18 -3.78 15.06
N ASN A 237 2.12 -4.45 14.38
CA ASN A 237 3.25 -3.80 13.71
C ASN A 237 2.83 -2.97 12.48
N TYR A 238 1.70 -3.30 11.84
CA TYR A 238 1.16 -2.43 10.79
C TYR A 238 0.43 -1.24 11.38
N LEU A 239 -0.37 -1.47 12.42
CA LEU A 239 -1.10 -0.41 13.13
C LEU A 239 -0.14 0.60 13.79
N SER A 240 1.04 0.16 14.25
CA SER A 240 2.06 1.04 14.85
C SER A 240 2.59 2.12 13.90
N LYS A 241 2.46 1.90 12.58
CA LYS A 241 2.91 2.86 11.56
C LYS A 241 1.85 3.89 11.16
N LEU A 242 0.59 3.67 11.55
CA LEU A 242 -0.51 4.57 11.20
C LEU A 242 -0.44 5.85 12.03
N ASP A 243 -1.18 6.87 11.60
CA ASP A 243 -1.25 8.19 12.24
C ASP A 243 -2.69 8.52 12.71
N ASP A 244 -2.86 9.68 13.36
CA ASP A 244 -4.15 10.17 13.87
C ASP A 244 -5.25 10.17 12.80
N ASN A 245 -4.89 10.37 11.53
CA ASN A 245 -5.84 10.43 10.41
C ASN A 245 -6.57 9.09 10.16
N GLN A 246 -6.01 7.97 10.64
CA GLN A 246 -6.57 6.63 10.46
C GLN A 246 -7.09 6.02 11.77
N LEU A 247 -7.37 6.84 12.79
CA LEU A 247 -7.88 6.41 14.10
C LEU A 247 -9.10 5.49 14.02
N THR A 248 -10.05 5.77 13.12
CA THR A 248 -11.23 4.93 12.91
C THR A 248 -10.86 3.51 12.47
N LEU A 249 -9.83 3.38 11.64
CA LEU A 249 -9.32 2.09 11.17
C LEU A 249 -8.61 1.35 12.30
N ILE A 250 -7.77 2.05 13.07
CA ILE A 250 -7.08 1.51 14.24
C ILE A 250 -8.10 0.93 15.23
N PHE A 251 -9.12 1.70 15.58
CA PHE A 251 -10.18 1.26 16.50
C PHE A 251 -10.94 0.04 15.98
N LYS A 252 -11.29 0.01 14.69
CA LYS A 252 -12.00 -1.12 14.08
C LYS A 252 -11.25 -2.45 14.24
N TYR A 253 -9.92 -2.46 14.08
CA TYR A 253 -9.12 -3.68 14.16
C TYR A 253 -8.70 -4.03 15.59
N ILE A 254 -8.54 -3.04 16.48
CA ILE A 254 -8.15 -3.28 17.88
C ILE A 254 -9.35 -3.68 18.77
N GLU A 255 -10.55 -3.15 18.52
CA GLU A 255 -11.75 -3.46 19.31
C GLU A 255 -11.98 -4.97 19.53
N PRO A 256 -11.99 -5.83 18.48
CA PRO A 256 -12.19 -7.26 18.68
C PRO A 256 -11.03 -7.90 19.45
N MET A 257 -9.79 -7.40 19.30
CA MET A 257 -8.63 -7.91 20.03
C MET A 257 -8.73 -7.63 21.53
N ILE A 258 -9.16 -6.41 21.91
CA ILE A 258 -9.36 -6.05 23.32
C ILE A 258 -10.48 -6.91 23.93
N LYS A 259 -11.61 -7.06 23.24
CA LYS A 259 -12.75 -7.84 23.75
C LYS A 259 -12.35 -9.30 24.00
N SER A 260 -11.70 -9.94 23.03
CA SER A 260 -11.19 -11.31 23.18
C SER A 260 -10.15 -11.43 24.30
N ALA A 261 -9.24 -10.46 24.44
CA ALA A 261 -8.24 -10.47 25.50
C ALA A 261 -8.82 -10.28 26.91
N LEU A 262 -9.94 -9.55 27.05
CA LEU A 262 -10.62 -9.35 28.34
C LEU A 262 -11.45 -10.56 28.77
N GLU A 263 -11.98 -11.33 27.81
CA GLU A 263 -12.74 -12.56 28.07
C GLU A 263 -11.83 -13.72 28.50
N GLU A 264 -10.66 -13.84 27.86
CA GLU A 264 -9.66 -14.85 28.17
C GLU A 264 -8.69 -14.34 29.25
N LYS A 265 -8.92 -14.69 30.51
CA LYS A 265 -8.13 -14.30 31.70
C LYS A 265 -6.59 -14.51 31.64
N ASN A 266 -6.04 -15.09 30.58
CA ASN A 266 -4.61 -15.39 30.41
C ASN A 266 -3.88 -14.47 29.40
N ASN A 267 -4.52 -13.43 28.87
CA ASN A 267 -3.97 -12.58 27.80
C ASN A 267 -3.50 -11.19 28.26
N GLU A 268 -2.92 -11.07 29.46
CA GLU A 268 -2.39 -9.78 29.97
C GLU A 268 -1.29 -9.21 29.06
N ASN A 269 -0.52 -10.06 28.39
CA ASN A 269 0.51 -9.64 27.43
C ASN A 269 -0.10 -8.89 26.23
N ILE A 270 -1.26 -9.32 25.73
CA ILE A 270 -1.94 -8.67 24.59
C ILE A 270 -2.41 -7.27 24.98
N LEU A 271 -3.00 -7.15 26.18
CA LEU A 271 -3.40 -5.85 26.72
C LEU A 271 -2.20 -4.93 26.95
N HIS A 272 -1.04 -5.48 27.31
CA HIS A 272 0.20 -4.73 27.43
C HIS A 272 0.74 -4.26 26.07
N ASP A 273 0.76 -5.11 25.05
CA ASP A 273 1.21 -4.74 23.69
C ASP A 273 0.30 -3.66 23.07
N ILE A 274 -1.01 -3.75 23.29
CA ILE A 274 -1.98 -2.73 22.87
C ILE A 274 -1.78 -1.41 23.64
N LEU A 275 -1.47 -1.48 24.94
CA LEU A 275 -1.11 -0.29 25.71
C LEU A 275 0.14 0.37 25.15
N ILE A 276 1.19 -0.40 24.86
CA ILE A 276 2.44 0.10 24.28
C ILE A 276 2.17 0.76 22.92
N LEU A 277 1.35 0.12 22.08
CA LEU A 277 0.91 0.65 20.79
C LEU A 277 0.26 2.04 20.94
N PHE A 278 -0.71 2.18 21.85
CA PHE A 278 -1.41 3.45 22.07
C PHE A 278 -0.58 4.52 22.76
N VAL A 279 0.45 4.11 23.50
CA VAL A 279 1.37 4.99 24.23
C VAL A 279 2.53 5.44 23.34
N GLY A 280 2.73 4.79 22.19
CA GLY A 280 3.82 5.09 21.26
C GLY A 280 5.18 4.77 21.86
N GLU A 281 5.29 3.74 22.70
CA GLU A 281 6.59 3.23 23.15
C GLU A 281 7.07 2.13 22.19
N SER A 282 8.36 2.11 21.89
CA SER A 282 8.96 0.97 21.18
C SER A 282 8.89 -0.23 22.12
N THR A 283 8.05 -1.21 21.81
CA THR A 283 8.11 -2.53 22.44
C THR A 283 9.57 -3.04 22.32
N PRO A 284 10.23 -3.47 23.41
CA PRO A 284 11.42 -4.29 23.28
C PRO A 284 10.99 -5.68 22.80
N ILE A 285 10.67 -5.81 21.51
CA ILE A 285 10.46 -7.13 20.89
C ILE A 285 11.83 -7.81 20.82
N SER A 286 11.84 -9.09 21.19
CA SER A 286 12.99 -9.99 21.20
C SER A 286 14.04 -9.72 20.10
N PRO A 287 15.34 -9.94 20.39
CA PRO A 287 16.49 -9.52 19.58
C PRO A 287 16.65 -10.24 18.22
N SER A 288 15.60 -10.88 17.70
CA SER A 288 15.63 -11.70 16.48
C SER A 288 15.11 -11.00 15.21
N SER A 289 14.72 -9.72 15.26
CA SER A 289 14.41 -8.94 14.05
C SER A 289 15.35 -7.74 13.92
N MET A 290 16.31 -7.92 13.03
CA MET A 290 17.33 -6.95 12.65
C MET A 290 16.67 -5.90 11.73
N ASP A 291 16.21 -4.78 12.28
CA ASP A 291 16.09 -3.45 11.62
C ASP A 291 15.45 -2.44 12.59
N MET A 292 16.29 -1.74 13.36
CA MET A 292 15.91 -0.86 14.47
C MET A 292 15.61 0.61 14.08
N SER A 293 15.42 0.92 12.80
CA SER A 293 15.31 2.31 12.33
C SER A 293 13.89 2.81 11.99
N ASN A 294 12.88 1.93 11.98
CA ASN A 294 11.55 2.26 11.42
C ASN A 294 10.35 2.01 12.35
N ILE A 295 10.53 1.95 13.67
CA ILE A 295 9.38 1.94 14.59
C ILE A 295 8.90 3.39 14.74
N GLY A 296 8.09 3.84 13.78
CA GLY A 296 7.31 5.05 13.93
C GLY A 296 6.43 4.88 15.17
N THR A 297 6.55 5.78 16.13
CA THR A 297 5.67 5.78 17.30
C THR A 297 4.38 6.48 16.90
N ILE A 298 3.25 5.79 17.03
CA ILE A 298 1.95 6.41 16.74
C ILE A 298 1.79 7.62 17.67
N LYS A 299 1.66 8.81 17.11
CA LYS A 299 1.24 10.00 17.86
C LYS A 299 -0.28 10.03 17.87
N LEU A 300 -0.90 9.23 18.73
CA LEU A 300 -2.36 9.28 18.89
C LEU A 300 -2.82 10.41 19.80
N ASN A 301 -3.97 10.99 19.50
CA ASN A 301 -4.65 11.90 20.43
C ASN A 301 -5.17 11.13 21.67
N PRO A 302 -4.58 11.32 22.87
CA PRO A 302 -4.90 10.49 24.04
C PRO A 302 -6.36 10.58 24.51
N ILE A 303 -7.00 11.71 24.19
CA ILE A 303 -8.40 12.00 24.54
C ILE A 303 -9.37 11.10 23.77
N GLU A 304 -9.10 10.87 22.48
CA GLU A 304 -9.95 10.07 21.60
C GLU A 304 -9.77 8.59 21.90
N VAL A 305 -8.52 8.15 22.12
CA VAL A 305 -8.21 6.80 22.57
C VAL A 305 -8.90 6.49 23.90
N TYR A 306 -8.85 7.41 24.87
CA TYR A 306 -9.56 7.22 26.14
C TYR A 306 -11.08 7.10 25.96
N GLY A 307 -11.69 7.90 25.08
CA GLY A 307 -13.11 7.80 24.78
C GLY A 307 -13.49 6.41 24.28
N PHE A 308 -12.75 5.92 23.29
CA PHE A 308 -12.91 4.57 22.74
C PHE A 308 -12.71 3.46 23.79
N LEU A 309 -11.65 3.54 24.60
CA LEU A 309 -11.36 2.54 25.63
C LEU A 309 -12.42 2.53 26.74
N LYS A 310 -12.94 3.71 27.11
CA LYS A 310 -13.99 3.85 28.13
C LYS A 310 -15.26 3.10 27.73
N ASP A 311 -15.62 3.12 26.45
CA ASP A 311 -16.80 2.43 25.93
C ASP A 311 -16.66 0.89 25.96
N ILE A 312 -15.43 0.37 25.88
CA ILE A 312 -15.14 -1.07 25.94
C ILE A 312 -14.98 -1.54 27.38
N ASN A 313 -14.04 -0.95 28.13
CA ASN A 313 -13.74 -1.35 29.50
C ASN A 313 -13.14 -0.18 30.31
N GLN A 314 -13.86 0.20 31.36
CA GLN A 314 -13.47 1.33 32.20
C GLN A 314 -12.16 1.10 32.99
N ASP A 315 -11.89 -0.12 33.44
CA ASP A 315 -10.66 -0.43 34.20
C ASP A 315 -9.42 -0.37 33.29
N PHE A 316 -9.52 -0.88 32.06
CA PHE A 316 -8.46 -0.79 31.07
C PHE A 316 -8.21 0.65 30.60
N ALA A 317 -9.27 1.45 30.44
CA ALA A 317 -9.16 2.88 30.13
C ALA A 317 -8.44 3.66 31.24
N ILE A 318 -8.64 3.30 32.51
CA ILE A 318 -7.90 3.88 33.64
C ILE A 318 -6.42 3.52 33.55
N LYS A 319 -6.08 2.25 33.31
CA LYS A 319 -4.68 1.79 33.16
C LYS A 319 -3.93 2.52 32.03
N TYR A 320 -4.62 2.81 30.92
CA TYR A 320 -4.09 3.63 29.85
C TYR A 320 -3.77 5.07 30.31
N LEU A 321 -4.73 5.72 30.99
CA LEU A 321 -4.52 7.07 31.53
C LEU A 321 -3.39 7.12 32.57
N GLU A 322 -3.26 6.12 33.43
CA GLU A 322 -2.14 6.00 34.39
C GLU A 322 -0.80 5.97 33.65
N THR A 323 -0.70 5.19 32.58
CA THR A 323 0.53 5.04 31.79
C THR A 323 0.91 6.35 31.10
N ILE A 324 -0.07 7.07 30.54
CA ILE A 324 0.16 8.35 29.86
C ILE A 324 0.42 9.50 30.83
N CYS A 325 -0.24 9.50 31.98
CA CYS A 325 -0.11 10.50 33.03
C CYS A 325 1.34 10.65 33.54
N LEU A 326 2.15 9.58 33.42
CA LEU A 326 3.55 9.56 33.84
C LEU A 326 4.52 10.13 32.78
N LYS A 327 4.05 10.43 31.56
CA LYS A 327 4.92 10.92 30.47
C LYS A 327 5.12 12.45 30.53
N PRO A 328 6.37 12.92 30.47
CA PRO A 328 6.69 14.35 30.50
C PRO A 328 6.36 15.12 29.19
N GLU A 329 5.96 14.42 28.13
CA GLU A 329 5.77 14.98 26.78
C GLU A 329 4.39 15.63 26.54
N LEU A 330 3.51 15.68 27.54
CA LEU A 330 2.10 16.06 27.36
C LEU A 330 1.83 17.57 27.25
N GLY A 331 2.82 18.43 27.49
CA GLY A 331 2.70 19.89 27.33
C GLY A 331 1.40 20.48 27.90
N SER A 332 0.58 21.12 27.05
CA SER A 332 -0.68 21.77 27.45
C SER A 332 -1.83 20.81 27.76
N LYS A 333 -1.81 19.56 27.28
CA LYS A 333 -2.87 18.56 27.47
C LYS A 333 -2.75 17.78 28.79
N GLN A 334 -1.65 17.97 29.52
CA GLN A 334 -1.36 17.27 30.76
C GLN A 334 -2.46 17.46 31.82
N ARG A 335 -2.94 18.70 32.00
CA ARG A 335 -3.98 19.02 32.99
C ARG A 335 -5.31 18.31 32.70
N ASP A 336 -5.71 18.25 31.44
CA ASP A 336 -6.98 17.61 31.05
C ASP A 336 -6.94 16.09 31.25
N ILE A 337 -5.78 15.48 31.03
CA ILE A 337 -5.56 14.04 31.22
C ILE A 337 -5.56 13.69 32.71
N HIS A 338 -4.88 14.49 33.56
CA HIS A 338 -4.96 14.33 35.01
C HIS A 338 -6.40 14.47 35.54
N ASN A 339 -7.14 15.50 35.09
CA ASN A 339 -8.53 15.68 35.49
C ASN A 339 -9.40 14.51 35.07
N ARG A 340 -9.23 14.00 33.83
CA ARG A 340 -9.95 12.82 33.35
C ARG A 340 -9.62 11.56 34.14
N LEU A 341 -8.37 11.36 34.54
CA LEU A 341 -7.98 10.23 35.40
C LEU A 341 -8.65 10.32 36.78
N VAL A 342 -8.67 11.52 37.39
CA VAL A 342 -9.36 11.75 38.66
C VAL A 342 -10.85 11.45 38.54
N TYR A 343 -11.52 11.95 37.49
CA TYR A 343 -12.93 11.67 37.25
C TYR A 343 -13.19 10.17 37.03
N ALA A 344 -12.31 9.49 36.28
CA ALA A 344 -12.43 8.05 36.03
C ALA A 344 -12.34 7.23 37.33
N TYR A 345 -11.41 7.55 38.24
CA TYR A 345 -11.34 6.93 39.56
C TYR A 345 -12.56 7.26 40.42
N CYS A 346 -13.01 8.52 40.44
CA CYS A 346 -14.21 8.89 41.19
C CYS A 346 -15.43 8.08 40.73
N ASP A 347 -15.60 7.91 39.42
CA ASP A 347 -16.70 7.12 38.86
C ASP A 347 -16.55 5.63 39.16
N ARG A 348 -15.32 5.11 39.14
CA ARG A 348 -15.04 3.71 39.52
C ARG A 348 -15.33 3.46 41.00
N ILE A 349 -14.93 4.37 41.88
CA ILE A 349 -15.22 4.30 43.32
C ILE A 349 -16.74 4.36 43.57
N LYS A 350 -17.48 5.20 42.84
CA LYS A 350 -18.96 5.25 42.93
C LYS A 350 -19.60 3.94 42.50
N GLN A 351 -19.13 3.34 41.40
CA GLN A 351 -19.60 2.02 40.94
C GLN A 351 -19.33 0.95 41.99
N LEU A 352 -18.09 0.82 42.46
CA LEU A 352 -17.72 -0.13 43.52
C LEU A 352 -18.55 0.09 44.79
N SER A 353 -18.76 1.35 45.19
CA SER A 353 -19.63 1.67 46.34
C SER A 353 -21.05 1.16 46.13
N ASN A 354 -21.59 1.28 44.92
CA ASN A 354 -22.92 0.77 44.59
C ASN A 354 -22.98 -0.75 44.50
N GLU A 355 -21.92 -1.43 44.07
CA GLU A 355 -21.78 -2.90 44.09
C GLU A 355 -21.62 -3.45 45.52
N PHE A 356 -20.88 -2.76 46.38
CA PHE A 356 -20.65 -3.18 47.77
C PHE A 356 -21.84 -2.91 48.70
N LYS A 357 -22.64 -1.86 48.46
CA LYS A 357 -23.85 -1.55 49.25
C LYS A 357 -24.81 -2.75 49.44
N PRO A 358 -25.21 -3.50 48.41
CA PRO A 358 -26.07 -4.66 48.57
C PRO A 358 -25.36 -5.81 49.29
N MET A 359 -24.06 -6.04 49.06
CA MET A 359 -23.30 -7.08 49.78
C MET A 359 -23.20 -6.79 51.28
N ILE A 360 -23.00 -5.52 51.66
CA ILE A 360 -22.96 -5.09 53.06
C ILE A 360 -24.34 -5.25 53.69
N LYS A 361 -25.42 -4.85 53.01
CA LYS A 361 -26.80 -5.05 53.50
C LYS A 361 -27.14 -6.53 53.67
N ALA A 362 -26.74 -7.39 52.73
CA ALA A 362 -26.96 -8.83 52.81
C ALA A 362 -26.21 -9.46 54.00
N LYS A 363 -24.95 -9.06 54.23
CA LYS A 363 -24.20 -9.49 55.42
C LYS A 363 -24.85 -8.99 56.73
N GLN A 364 -25.31 -7.74 56.77
CA GLN A 364 -26.00 -7.19 57.94
C GLN A 364 -27.34 -7.89 58.23
N GLN A 365 -28.11 -8.25 57.20
CA GLN A 365 -29.34 -9.03 57.35
C GLN A 365 -29.06 -10.45 57.84
N LYS A 366 -28.01 -11.09 57.34
CA LYS A 366 -27.59 -12.41 57.82
C LYS A 366 -27.21 -12.39 59.29
N VAL A 367 -26.40 -11.41 59.72
CA VAL A 367 -26.03 -11.24 61.14
C VAL A 367 -27.26 -11.01 62.03
N LYS A 368 -28.24 -10.22 61.58
CA LYS A 368 -29.50 -10.03 62.33
C LYS A 368 -30.34 -11.30 62.42
N SER A 369 -30.42 -12.07 61.33
CA SER A 369 -31.12 -13.37 61.31
C SER A 369 -30.47 -14.36 62.29
N ASP A 370 -29.14 -14.45 62.28
CA ASP A 370 -28.38 -15.34 63.16
C ASP A 370 -28.57 -14.94 64.63
N GLN A 371 -28.56 -13.64 64.94
CA GLN A 371 -28.86 -13.15 66.30
C GLN A 371 -30.28 -13.50 66.74
N GLN A 372 -31.28 -13.36 65.85
CA GLN A 372 -32.68 -13.64 66.18
C GLN A 372 -32.91 -15.13 66.46
N GLN A 373 -32.27 -16.03 65.70
CA GLN A 373 -32.31 -17.47 65.96
C GLN A 373 -31.69 -17.83 67.32
N ILE A 374 -30.60 -17.15 67.73
CA ILE A 374 -29.99 -17.35 69.05
C ILE A 374 -30.96 -16.93 70.15
N TYR A 375 -31.62 -15.78 70.02
CA TYR A 375 -32.62 -15.32 70.99
C TYR A 375 -33.81 -16.25 71.10
N GLU A 376 -34.34 -16.77 69.99
CA GLU A 376 -35.41 -17.76 69.97
C GLU A 376 -34.99 -19.08 70.64
N GLY A 377 -33.78 -19.55 70.38
CA GLY A 377 -33.21 -20.73 71.04
C GLY A 377 -33.07 -20.57 72.56
N ILE A 378 -32.58 -19.41 73.02
CA ILE A 378 -32.47 -19.08 74.45
C ILE A 378 -33.87 -19.00 75.09
N PHE A 379 -34.82 -18.35 74.43
CA PHE A 379 -36.19 -18.23 74.92
C PHE A 379 -36.89 -19.59 75.03
N TYR A 380 -36.71 -20.46 74.03
CA TYR A 380 -37.19 -21.84 74.05
C TYR A 380 -36.58 -22.62 75.23
N PHE A 381 -35.27 -22.51 75.45
CA PHE A 381 -34.58 -23.17 76.55
C PHE A 381 -35.12 -22.72 77.93
N ILE A 382 -35.29 -21.41 78.13
CA ILE A 382 -35.82 -20.84 79.38
C ILE A 382 -37.25 -21.32 79.63
N ASN A 383 -38.11 -21.33 78.61
CA ASN A 383 -39.49 -21.77 78.75
C ASN A 383 -39.61 -23.28 78.99
N THR A 384 -38.73 -24.07 78.40
CA THR A 384 -38.66 -25.52 78.63
C THR A 384 -38.26 -25.80 80.07
N ARG A 385 -37.24 -25.10 80.60
CA ARG A 385 -36.88 -25.20 82.03
C ARG A 385 -37.99 -24.74 82.97
N LYS A 386 -38.67 -23.63 82.67
CA LYS A 386 -39.84 -23.17 83.47
C LYS A 386 -40.98 -24.18 83.49
N LYS A 387 -41.22 -24.91 82.39
CA LYS A 387 -42.22 -25.99 82.35
C LYS A 387 -41.81 -27.21 83.20
N ILE A 388 -40.52 -27.53 83.24
CA ILE A 388 -39.99 -28.63 84.06
C ILE A 388 -40.12 -28.29 85.56
N TYR A 389 -39.76 -27.06 85.96
CA TYR A 389 -39.87 -26.60 87.35
C TYR A 389 -41.31 -26.40 87.86
N LYS A 390 -42.31 -26.32 86.98
CA LYS A 390 -43.74 -26.25 87.37
C LYS A 390 -44.41 -27.63 87.49
N ARG A 391 -43.71 -28.71 87.12
CA ARG A 391 -44.23 -30.09 87.13
C ARG A 391 -43.60 -30.98 88.20
N GLY A 392 -42.58 -30.52 88.90
CA GLY A 392 -42.11 -31.07 90.18
C GLY A 392 -42.60 -30.18 91.30
#